data_AF-A0A9N9FL06-F1
#
_entry.id   AF-A0A9N9FL06-F1
#
_cell.length_a   1.000
_cell.length_b   1.000
_cell.length_c   1.000
_cell.angle_alpha   90.00
_cell.angle_beta   90.00
_cell.angle_gamma   90.00
#
_symmetry.space_group_name_H-M   'P 1'
#
loop_
_entity.id
_entity.type
_entity.pdbx_description
1 polymer ?
#
loop_
_entity_poly.entity_id
_entity_poly.type
_entity_poly.pdbx_seq_one_letter_code
_entity_poly.pdbx_strand_id
1 'polypeptide(L)' 'MQIIDPNTNNFIIVLEFAEDGSLHKDLMLNIDEITWQTKLERLYYIASGIEQIHNNNLIHRDLHSGNILMGVNGIL' A
#
# COMPACT_ATOMS: atom_id res chain seq x y z
N MET A 1 6.87 11.48 -7.97
CA MET A 1 7.87 12.47 -8.46
C MET A 1 8.93 12.67 -7.39
N GLN A 2 10.19 12.91 -7.75
CA GLN A 2 11.22 13.32 -6.77
C GLN A 2 11.47 14.81 -6.89
N ILE A 3 11.60 15.51 -5.76
CA ILE A 3 11.96 16.93 -5.68
C ILE A 3 13.07 17.13 -4.64
N ILE A 4 13.77 18.26 -4.71
CA ILE A 4 14.78 18.64 -3.71
C ILE A 4 14.21 19.80 -2.90
N ASP A 5 14.19 19.68 -1.58
CA ASP A 5 13.82 20.79 -0.70
C ASP A 5 14.91 21.87 -0.75
N PRO A 6 14.61 23.11 -1.17
CA PRO A 6 15.60 24.18 -1.30
C PRO A 6 16.22 24.61 0.04
N ASN A 7 15.57 24.35 1.18
CA ASN A 7 16.06 24.79 2.49
C ASN A 7 16.98 23.75 3.15
N THR A 8 16.72 22.47 2.90
CA THR A 8 17.44 21.36 3.54
C THR A 8 18.33 20.57 2.58
N ASN A 9 18.17 20.78 1.27
CA ASN A 9 18.82 20.01 0.21
C ASN A 9 18.53 18.49 0.29
N ASN A 10 17.42 18.11 0.93
CA ASN A 10 16.98 16.73 1.04
C ASN A 10 16.17 16.30 -0.18
N PHE A 11 16.30 15.03 -0.56
CA PHE A 11 15.42 14.40 -1.53
C PHE A 11 14.07 14.10 -0.89
N ILE A 12 12.99 14.51 -1.57
CA ILE A 12 11.60 14.24 -1.19
C ILE A 12 10.96 13.43 -2.31
N ILE A 13 10.26 12.37 -1.93
CA ILE A 13 9.42 11.58 -2.83
C ILE A 13 7.97 12.03 -2.65
N VAL A 14 7.36 12.47 -3.74
CA VAL A 14 5.93 12.79 -3.84
C VAL A 14 5.22 11.61 -4.49
N LEU A 15 4.26 11.04 -3.77
CA LEU A 15 3.44 9.90 -4.19
C LEU A 15 1.96 10.31 -4.24
N GLU A 16 1.13 9.46 -4.84
CA GLU A 16 -0.33 9.58 -4.74
C GLU A 16 -0.76 9.47 -3.27
N PHE A 17 -1.78 10.25 -2.88
CA PHE A 17 -2.31 10.22 -1.52
C PHE A 17 -3.36 9.12 -1.36
N ALA A 18 -3.05 8.15 -0.52
CA ALA A 18 -3.96 7.08 -0.13
C ALA A 18 -4.91 7.57 0.99
N GLU A 19 -6.10 8.05 0.60
CA GLU A 19 -7.06 8.69 1.51
C GLU A 19 -7.51 7.77 2.67
N ASP A 20 -7.64 6.46 2.41
CA ASP A 20 -8.07 5.50 3.43
C ASP A 20 -6.93 5.00 4.32
N GLY A 21 -5.69 5.40 4.04
CA GLY A 21 -4.52 5.07 4.85
C GLY A 21 -4.04 3.65 4.60
N SER A 22 -3.82 2.87 5.66
CA SER A 22 -3.24 1.52 5.56
C SER A 22 -4.28 0.42 5.76
N LEU A 23 -4.03 -0.75 5.16
CA LEU A 23 -4.82 -1.96 5.38
C LEU A 23 -4.89 -2.32 6.87
N HIS A 24 -3.82 -2.05 7.64
CA HIS A 24 -3.84 -2.23 9.09
C HIS A 24 -4.95 -1.42 9.77
N LYS A 25 -5.07 -0.13 9.43
CA LYS A 25 -6.11 0.75 9.98
C LYS A 25 -7.51 0.25 9.60
N ASP A 26 -7.71 -0.14 8.34
CA ASP A 26 -8.98 -0.68 7.88
C ASP A 26 -9.37 -1.97 8.61
N LEU A 27 -8.42 -2.89 8.79
CA LEU A 27 -8.63 -4.12 9.55
C LEU A 27 -8.95 -3.83 11.02
N MET A 28 -8.33 -2.84 11.66
CA MET A 28 -8.65 -2.52 13.06
C MET A 28 -10.05 -1.94 13.25
N LEU A 29 -10.57 -1.23 12.26
CA LEU A 29 -11.88 -0.58 12.35
C LEU A 29 -13.03 -1.49 11.91
N ASN A 30 -12.81 -2.33 10.89
CA ASN A 30 -13.89 -2.94 10.11
C ASN A 30 -13.78 -4.47 9.97
N ILE A 31 -12.97 -5.18 10.77
CA ILE A 31 -12.67 -6.62 10.52
C ILE A 31 -13.89 -7.52 10.39
N ASP A 32 -14.94 -7.23 11.17
CA ASP A 32 -16.19 -7.98 11.20
C ASP A 32 -17.11 -7.65 10.01
N GLU A 33 -16.93 -6.49 9.39
CA GLU A 33 -17.70 -6.02 8.24
C GLU A 33 -17.08 -6.47 6.91
N ILE A 34 -15.78 -6.79 6.89
CA ILE A 34 -15.09 -7.24 5.69
C ILE A 34 -15.51 -8.67 5.34
N THR A 35 -16.25 -8.78 4.24
CA THR A 35 -16.70 -10.07 3.68
C THR A 35 -15.52 -10.96 3.25
N TRP A 36 -15.75 -12.27 3.20
CA TRP A 36 -14.75 -13.23 2.71
C TRP A 36 -14.32 -12.95 1.25
N GLN A 37 -15.26 -12.52 0.42
CA GLN A 37 -15.02 -12.15 -0.96
C GLN A 37 -14.04 -10.97 -1.04
N THR A 38 -14.27 -9.92 -0.25
CA THR A 38 -13.36 -8.76 -0.17
C THR A 38 -11.98 -9.17 0.36
N LYS A 39 -11.91 -10.09 1.33
CA LYS A 39 -10.63 -10.64 1.83
C LYS A 39 -9.84 -11.32 0.71
N LEU A 40 -10.48 -12.17 -0.09
CA LEU A 40 -9.85 -12.86 -1.21
C LEU A 40 -9.40 -11.89 -2.30
N GLU A 41 -10.23 -10.91 -2.65
CA GLU A 41 -9.89 -9.88 -3.62
C GLU A 41 -8.65 -9.08 -3.20
N ARG A 42 -8.60 -8.64 -1.93
CA ARG A 42 -7.43 -7.95 -1.38
C ARG A 42 -6.17 -8.81 -1.41
N LEU A 43 -6.27 -10.08 -1.03
CA LEU A 43 -5.14 -11.01 -1.09
C LEU A 43 -4.64 -11.20 -2.53
N TYR A 44 -5.54 -11.26 -3.50
CA TYR A 44 -5.18 -11.33 -4.92
C TYR A 44 -4.38 -10.10 -5.36
N TYR A 45 -4.84 -8.89 -5.02
CA TYR A 45 -4.12 -7.66 -5.38
C TYR A 45 -2.75 -7.56 -4.71
N ILE A 46 -2.65 -7.90 -3.41
CA ILE A 46 -1.37 -7.94 -2.69
C ILE A 46 -0.41 -8.92 -3.36
N ALA A 47 -0.86 -10.14 -3.66
CA ALA A 47 -0.05 -11.14 -4.31
C ALA A 47 0.42 -10.68 -5.70
N SER A 48 -0.45 -10.05 -6.49
CA SER A 48 -0.09 -9.51 -7.80
C SER A 48 0.93 -8.36 -7.70
N GLY A 49 0.79 -7.47 -6.72
CA GLY A 49 1.78 -6.40 -6.49
C GLY A 49 3.16 -6.97 -6.11
N ILE A 50 3.18 -7.99 -5.25
CA ILE A 50 4.44 -8.68 -4.87
C ILE A 50 5.06 -9.40 -6.07
N GLU A 51 4.26 -10.08 -6.90
CA GLU A 51 4.72 -10.70 -8.13
C GLU A 51 5.38 -9.67 -9.06
N GLN A 52 4.76 -8.50 -9.24
CA GLN A 52 5.34 -7.42 -10.04
C GLN A 52 6.69 -6.92 -9.47
N ILE A 53 6.80 -6.77 -8.15
CA ILE A 53 8.07 -6.42 -7.49
C ILE A 53 9.14 -7.48 -7.78
N HIS A 54 8.80 -8.76 -7.62
CA HIS A 54 9.71 -9.88 -7.84
C HIS A 54 10.14 -10.00 -9.31
N ASN A 55 9.22 -9.76 -10.26
CA ASN A 55 9.53 -9.76 -11.70
C ASN A 55 10.53 -8.65 -12.09
N ASN A 56 10.65 -7.60 -11.27
CA ASN A 56 11.67 -6.57 -11.41
C ASN A 56 12.98 -6.90 -10.65
N ASN A 57 13.14 -8.13 -10.17
CA ASN A 57 14.27 -8.59 -9.34
C ASN A 57 14.42 -7.79 -8.02
N LEU A 58 13.33 -7.23 -7.52
CA LEU A 58 13.29 -6.50 -6.25
C LEU A 58 12.66 -7.39 -5.17
N ILE A 59 12.95 -7.06 -3.90
CA ILE A 59 12.33 -7.69 -2.74
C ILE A 59 11.80 -6.56 -1.86
N HIS A 60 10.53 -6.62 -1.45
CA HIS A 60 9.92 -5.55 -0.63
C HIS A 60 10.59 -5.41 0.75
N ARG A 61 11.04 -6.53 1.35
CA ARG A 61 11.76 -6.62 2.65
C ARG A 61 11.01 -6.22 3.92
N ASP A 62 9.94 -5.43 3.80
CA ASP A 62 9.13 -4.95 4.92
C ASP A 62 7.62 -5.04 4.63
N LEU A 63 7.19 -6.22 4.15
CA LEU A 63 5.81 -6.45 3.78
C LEU A 63 4.97 -6.75 5.03
N HIS A 64 4.08 -5.82 5.38
CA HIS A 64 3.10 -5.99 6.45
C HIS A 64 1.87 -5.11 6.21
N SER A 65 0.75 -5.34 6.90
CA SER A 65 -0.52 -4.61 6.68
C SER A 65 -0.41 -3.09 6.84
N GLY A 66 0.57 -2.59 7.61
CA GLY A 66 0.85 -1.15 7.74
C GLY A 66 1.46 -0.49 6.51
N ASN A 67 2.08 -1.28 5.61
CA ASN A 67 2.74 -0.82 4.38
C ASN A 67 1.92 -1.14 3.12
N ILE A 68 0.71 -1.67 3.30
CA ILE A 68 -0.28 -1.82 2.22
C ILE A 68 -1.22 -0.62 2.32
N LEU A 69 -1.27 0.20 1.27
CA LEU A 69 -2.06 1.41 1.24
C LEU A 69 -3.45 1.14 0.65
N MET A 70 -4.45 1.88 1.13
CA MET A 70 -5.84 1.80 0.71
C MET A 70 -6.23 3.14 0.08
N GLY A 71 -6.74 3.08 -1.15
CA GLY A 71 -7.45 4.17 -1.80
C GLY A 71 -8.95 3.94 -1.75
N VAL A 72 -9.70 4.95 -2.21
CA VAL A 72 -11.18 5.00 -2.18
C VAL A 72 -11.84 3.75 -2.78
N ASN A 73 -11.17 3.10 -3.75
CA ASN A 73 -11.68 1.95 -4.49
C ASN A 73 -11.00 0.60 -4.12
N GLY A 74 -10.13 0.55 -3.13
CA GLY A 74 -9.42 -0.69 -2.75
C GLY A 74 -7.92 -0.50 -2.48
N ILE A 75 -7.14 -1.57 -2.61
CA ILE A 75 -5.68 -1.52 -2.38
C ILE A 75 -5.02 -0.72 -3.50
N LEU A 76 -4.10 0.17 -3.12
CA LEU A 76 -3.20 0.91 -4.00
C LEU A 76 -1.84 0.22 -4.11
#